data_AF-A0A5B1QXR6-F1
#
_entry.id   AF-A0A5B1QXR6-F1
#
_cell.length_a   1.000
_cell.length_b   1.000
_cell.length_c   1.000
_cell.angle_alpha   90.00
_cell.angle_beta   90.00
_cell.angle_gamma   90.00
#
_symmetry.space_group_name_H-M   'P 1'
#
loop_
_entity.id
_entity.type
_entity.pdbx_description
1 polymer ?
#
loop_
_entity_poly.entity_id
_entity_poly.type
_entity_poly.pdbx_seq_one_letter_code
_entity_poly.pdbx_strand_id
1 'polypeptide(L)'
;MSSVNNAQGASQRCPQPGPSEVTPLPAQSSSERPITKHWADIRQIRLDCLAALDRRDRGEITHQEFMGIAHECLERTKARHAASRLLCERAITGDVSEEEFSRECGFSNEDWEKVGPEIERNTEIFAENTRRIRRRSLRNRGSRGH
;
A
#
# COMPACT_ATOMS: atom_id res chain seq x y z
N MET A 1 69.15 -29.56 7.67
CA MET A 1 67.97 -28.67 7.76
C MET A 1 68.45 -27.23 7.72
N SER A 2 67.70 -26.37 7.04
CA SER A 2 67.82 -24.90 6.94
C SER A 2 68.75 -24.31 5.88
N SER A 3 68.09 -23.53 4.99
CA SER A 3 68.44 -22.20 4.46
C SER A 3 69.77 -22.08 3.72
N VAL A 4 69.88 -21.56 2.48
CA VAL A 4 69.33 -20.32 1.92
C VAL A 4 69.43 -20.45 0.39
N ASN A 5 68.55 -19.82 -0.40
CA ASN A 5 68.99 -18.86 -1.41
C ASN A 5 67.84 -18.23 -2.20
N ASN A 6 67.96 -16.91 -2.27
CA ASN A 6 67.24 -15.96 -3.13
C ASN A 6 67.31 -16.33 -4.61
N ALA A 7 66.23 -16.08 -5.34
CA ALA A 7 66.30 -15.42 -6.65
C ALA A 7 64.94 -14.81 -7.00
N GLN A 8 64.94 -13.48 -7.07
CA GLN A 8 63.86 -12.64 -7.56
C GLN A 8 63.61 -12.89 -9.06
N GLY A 9 62.36 -12.66 -9.48
CA GLY A 9 62.10 -11.98 -10.74
C GLY A 9 61.29 -12.76 -11.77
N ALA A 10 59.96 -12.63 -11.72
CA ALA A 10 59.16 -12.52 -12.93
C ALA A 10 57.86 -11.78 -12.61
N SER A 11 57.76 -10.60 -13.21
CA SER A 11 56.63 -9.68 -13.21
C SER A 11 55.32 -10.36 -13.64
N GLN A 12 54.30 -10.34 -12.77
CA GLN A 12 52.91 -10.34 -13.21
C GLN A 12 52.17 -9.23 -12.46
N ARG A 13 52.04 -8.09 -13.15
CA ARG A 13 51.16 -7.00 -12.76
C ARG A 13 49.73 -7.56 -12.66
N CYS A 14 49.18 -7.57 -11.45
CA CYS A 14 47.76 -7.75 -11.24
C CYS A 14 47.01 -6.62 -11.98
N PRO A 15 45.99 -6.89 -12.80
CA PRO A 15 45.11 -5.84 -13.29
C PRO A 15 44.37 -5.23 -12.10
N GLN A 16 44.51 -3.91 -11.93
CA GLN A 16 43.74 -3.16 -10.93
C GLN A 16 42.24 -3.20 -11.31
N PRO A 17 41.33 -3.51 -10.37
CA PRO A 17 39.91 -3.27 -10.59
C PRO A 17 39.68 -1.76 -10.61
N GLY A 18 39.14 -1.27 -11.72
CA GLY A 18 38.79 0.13 -11.92
C GLY A 18 37.74 0.62 -10.92
N PRO A 19 37.51 1.94 -10.85
CA PRO A 19 36.56 2.53 -9.91
C PRO A 19 35.19 1.91 -10.16
N SER A 20 34.67 1.19 -9.15
CA SER A 20 33.28 0.73 -9.14
C SER A 20 32.41 1.97 -9.24
N GLU A 21 31.81 2.14 -10.42
CA GLU A 21 30.68 3.02 -10.62
C GLU A 21 29.57 2.51 -9.70
N VAL A 22 29.49 3.12 -8.51
CA VAL A 22 28.40 2.88 -7.56
C VAL A 22 27.17 3.45 -8.23
N THR A 23 26.52 2.62 -9.05
CA THR A 23 25.16 2.88 -9.51
C THR A 23 24.35 3.10 -8.24
N PRO A 24 23.70 4.27 -8.03
CA PRO A 24 22.82 4.42 -6.91
C PRO A 24 21.74 3.37 -7.09
N LEU A 25 21.70 2.39 -6.17
CA LEU A 25 20.54 1.51 -6.05
C LEU A 25 19.32 2.44 -6.01
N PRO A 26 18.28 2.19 -6.83
CA PRO A 26 17.06 2.97 -6.75
C PRO A 26 16.64 2.98 -5.28
N ALA A 27 16.40 4.19 -4.76
CA ALA A 27 16.01 4.42 -3.38
C ALA A 27 15.06 3.31 -2.96
N GLN A 28 15.49 2.53 -1.96
CA GLN A 28 14.73 1.39 -1.44
C GLN A 28 13.29 1.84 -1.32
N SER A 29 12.42 1.25 -2.14
CA SER A 29 10.99 1.52 -2.09
C SER A 29 10.60 1.42 -0.63
N SER A 30 10.09 2.51 -0.06
CA SER A 30 9.56 2.48 1.30
C SER A 30 8.68 1.25 1.39
N SER A 31 9.04 0.30 2.26
CA SER A 31 8.33 -0.96 2.50
C SER A 31 6.94 -0.75 3.13
N GLU A 32 6.40 0.45 2.97
CA GLU A 32 5.07 0.82 3.36
C GLU A 32 4.09 0.08 2.46
N ARG A 33 3.19 -0.66 3.11
CA ARG A 33 2.12 -1.37 2.43
C ARG A 33 1.28 -0.36 1.65
N PRO A 34 0.86 -0.68 0.43
CA PRO A 34 -0.03 0.15 -0.37
C PRO A 34 -1.27 0.58 0.43
N ILE A 35 -1.59 1.87 0.42
CA ILE A 35 -2.66 2.45 1.24
C ILE A 35 -3.73 3.01 0.30
N THR A 36 -4.99 2.64 0.52
CA THR A 36 -6.11 3.27 -0.20
C THR A 36 -6.19 4.76 0.11
N LYS A 37 -6.70 5.58 -0.81
CA LYS A 37 -6.89 7.03 -0.59
C LYS A 37 -7.69 7.34 0.69
N HIS A 38 -8.72 6.56 1.00
CA HIS A 38 -9.48 6.67 2.25
C HIS A 38 -8.56 6.57 3.48
N TRP A 39 -7.74 5.52 3.54
CA TRP A 39 -6.81 5.32 4.66
C TRP A 39 -5.71 6.38 4.72
N ALA A 40 -5.25 6.89 3.58
CA ALA A 40 -4.31 8.00 3.53
C ALA A 40 -4.90 9.27 4.17
N ASP A 41 -6.15 9.60 3.85
CA ASP A 41 -6.86 10.74 4.43
C ASP A 41 -7.07 10.60 5.95
N ILE A 42 -7.50 9.42 6.40
CA ILE A 42 -7.67 9.14 7.83
C ILE A 42 -6.34 9.24 8.57
N ARG A 43 -5.26 8.73 7.97
CA ARG A 43 -3.90 8.85 8.51
C ARG A 43 -3.48 10.31 8.62
N GLN A 44 -3.76 11.13 7.61
CA GLN A 44 -3.42 12.56 7.65
C GLN A 44 -4.16 13.28 8.78
N ILE A 45 -5.47 13.05 8.94
CA ILE A 45 -6.25 13.65 10.04
C ILE A 45 -5.68 13.25 11.41
N ARG A 46 -5.27 11.98 11.56
CA ARG A 46 -4.63 11.50 12.79
C ARG A 46 -3.29 12.20 13.04
N LEU A 47 -2.48 12.41 12.00
CA LEU A 47 -1.22 13.14 12.12
C LEU A 47 -1.44 14.60 12.50
N ASP A 48 -2.44 15.27 11.93
CA ASP A 48 -2.82 16.64 12.30
C ASP A 48 -3.15 16.73 13.81
N CYS A 49 -3.92 15.77 14.33
CA CYS A 49 -4.28 15.71 15.75
C CYS A 49 -3.07 15.44 16.66
N LEU A 50 -2.15 14.57 16.24
CA LEU A 50 -0.92 14.28 16.98
C LEU A 50 0.04 15.47 16.98
N ALA A 51 0.14 16.19 15.87
CA ALA A 51 0.92 17.42 15.80
C ALA A 51 0.34 18.48 16.76
N ALA A 52 -0.97 18.63 16.82
CA ALA A 52 -1.60 19.54 17.78
C ALA A 52 -1.33 19.12 19.24
N LEU A 53 -1.35 17.81 19.53
CA LEU A 53 -1.02 17.28 20.85
C LEU A 53 0.42 17.66 21.26
N ASP A 54 1.37 17.42 20.37
CA ASP A 54 2.78 17.74 20.59
C ASP A 54 3.01 19.25 20.79
N ARG A 55 2.35 20.10 19.99
CA ARG A 55 2.38 21.56 20.18
C ARG A 55 1.83 22.00 21.53
N ARG A 56 0.76 21.35 22.00
CA ARG A 56 0.21 21.61 23.35
C ARG A 56 1.20 21.21 24.43
N ASP A 57 1.83 20.06 24.30
CA ASP A 57 2.78 19.55 25.29
C ASP A 57 4.06 20.41 25.37
N ARG A 58 4.41 21.08 24.27
CA ARG A 58 5.47 22.12 24.22
C ARG A 58 5.01 23.49 24.73
N GLY A 59 3.73 23.67 25.05
CA GLY A 59 3.15 24.94 25.46
C GLY A 59 2.98 25.96 24.34
N GLU A 60 3.05 25.54 23.07
CA GLU A 60 2.84 26.42 21.91
C GLU A 60 1.37 26.76 21.67
N ILE A 61 0.47 25.88 22.12
CA ILE A 61 -0.97 26.11 22.09
C ILE A 61 -1.56 25.79 23.46
N THR A 62 -2.66 26.46 23.78
CA THR A 62 -3.45 26.20 24.99
C THR A 62 -4.19 24.87 24.89
N HIS A 63 -4.60 24.35 26.04
CA HIS A 63 -5.49 23.19 26.09
C HIS A 63 -6.80 23.42 25.32
N GLN A 64 -7.36 24.64 25.38
CA GLN A 64 -8.61 24.96 24.69
C GLN A 64 -8.45 24.94 23.17
N GLU A 65 -7.34 25.49 22.64
CA GLU A 65 -7.02 25.41 21.21
C GLU A 65 -6.81 23.96 20.77
N PHE A 66 -6.11 23.16 21.57
CA PHE A 66 -5.97 21.72 21.30
C PHE A 66 -7.32 21.01 21.23
N MET A 67 -8.22 21.27 22.19
CA MET A 67 -9.56 20.67 22.18
C MET A 67 -10.35 21.05 20.93
N GLY A 68 -10.26 22.30 20.47
CA GLY A 68 -10.86 22.74 19.21
C GLY A 68 -10.35 21.94 18.02
N ILE A 69 -9.03 21.80 17.89
CA ILE A 69 -8.41 21.00 16.82
C ILE A 69 -8.79 19.52 16.93
N ALA A 70 -8.79 18.94 18.13
CA ALA A 70 -9.15 17.55 18.34
C ALA A 70 -10.62 17.27 17.94
N HIS A 71 -11.53 18.19 18.26
CA HIS A 71 -12.92 18.12 17.80
C HIS A 71 -13.04 18.19 16.28
N GLU A 72 -12.31 19.13 15.65
CA GLU A 72 -12.30 19.23 14.18
C GLU A 72 -11.78 17.93 13.53
N CYS A 73 -10.69 17.37 14.05
CA CYS A 73 -10.17 16.08 13.59
C CYS A 73 -11.21 14.96 13.71
N LEU A 74 -11.93 14.87 14.84
CA LEU A 74 -13.02 13.90 15.01
C LEU A 74 -14.13 14.08 13.97
N GLU A 75 -14.58 15.30 13.72
CA GLU A 75 -15.63 15.57 12.74
C GLU A 75 -15.17 15.28 11.31
N ARG A 76 -13.92 15.63 10.95
CA ARG A 76 -13.31 15.26 9.66
C ARG A 76 -13.25 13.74 9.49
N THR A 77 -12.86 12.99 10.52
CA THR A 77 -12.84 11.53 10.51
C THR A 77 -14.25 10.94 10.31
N LYS A 78 -15.25 11.44 11.05
CA LYS A 78 -16.65 11.01 10.88
C LYS A 78 -17.16 11.29 9.47
N ALA A 79 -16.91 12.49 8.95
CA ALA A 79 -17.32 12.88 7.61
C ALA A 79 -16.69 11.96 6.54
N ARG A 80 -15.40 11.64 6.67
CA ARG A 80 -14.73 10.69 5.77
C ARG A 80 -15.32 9.28 5.83
N HIS A 81 -15.58 8.75 7.02
CA HIS A 81 -16.23 7.44 7.14
C HIS A 81 -17.66 7.43 6.56
N ALA A 82 -18.43 8.50 6.79
CA ALA A 82 -19.78 8.62 6.25
C ALA A 82 -19.76 8.67 4.72
N ALA A 83 -18.87 9.48 4.13
CA ALA A 83 -18.70 9.58 2.69
C ALA A 83 -18.30 8.23 2.05
N SER A 84 -17.31 7.54 2.64
CA SER A 84 -16.90 6.23 2.14
C SER A 84 -17.99 5.17 2.28
N ARG A 85 -18.77 5.19 3.36
CA ARG A 85 -19.92 4.27 3.50
C ARG A 85 -20.97 4.50 2.41
N LEU A 86 -21.35 5.76 2.19
CA LEU A 86 -22.31 6.11 1.13
C LEU A 86 -21.81 5.70 -0.26
N LEU A 87 -20.51 5.89 -0.53
CA LEU A 87 -19.92 5.47 -1.79
C LEU A 87 -19.98 3.95 -1.97
N CYS A 88 -19.65 3.17 -0.92
CA CYS A 88 -19.77 1.72 -0.95
C CYS A 88 -21.22 1.26 -1.17
N GLU A 89 -22.19 1.88 -0.50
CA GLU A 89 -23.61 1.59 -0.70
C GLU A 89 -24.04 1.83 -2.15
N ARG A 90 -23.66 2.99 -2.72
CA ARG A 90 -23.92 3.31 -4.13
C ARG A 90 -23.20 2.39 -5.12
N ALA A 91 -21.99 1.94 -4.79
CA ALA A 91 -21.26 0.99 -5.62
C ALA A 91 -21.95 -0.39 -5.65
N ILE A 92 -22.52 -0.83 -4.51
CA ILE A 92 -23.27 -2.08 -4.42
C ILE A 92 -24.56 -2.03 -5.25
N THR A 93 -25.24 -0.88 -5.27
CA THR A 93 -26.46 -0.69 -6.08
C THR A 93 -26.18 -0.45 -7.55
N GLY A 94 -24.91 -0.21 -7.94
CA GLY A 94 -24.51 0.09 -9.30
C GLY A 94 -24.71 1.56 -9.71
N ASP A 95 -24.93 2.45 -8.74
CA ASP A 95 -25.14 3.89 -8.94
C ASP A 95 -23.83 4.70 -9.09
N VAL A 96 -22.69 4.00 -9.08
CA VAL A 96 -21.33 4.55 -9.18
C VAL A 96 -20.53 3.64 -10.11
N SER A 97 -19.81 4.22 -11.07
CA SER A 97 -18.93 3.44 -11.95
C SER A 97 -17.68 2.96 -11.20
N GLU A 98 -17.05 1.90 -11.70
CA GLU A 98 -15.79 1.40 -11.11
C GLU A 98 -14.70 2.48 -11.12
N GLU A 99 -14.64 3.30 -12.17
CA GLU A 99 -13.69 4.41 -12.29
C GLU A 99 -13.98 5.52 -11.28
N GLU A 100 -15.25 5.87 -11.07
CA GLU A 100 -15.64 6.83 -10.03
C GLU A 100 -15.31 6.29 -8.63
N PHE A 101 -15.59 5.01 -8.37
CA PHE A 101 -15.26 4.36 -7.10
C PHE A 101 -13.74 4.32 -6.84
N SER A 102 -12.96 3.92 -7.84
CA SER A 102 -11.50 3.83 -7.75
C SER A 102 -10.85 5.22 -7.63
N ARG A 103 -11.41 6.23 -8.30
CA ARG A 103 -10.95 7.61 -8.15
C ARG A 103 -11.12 8.11 -6.71
N GLU A 104 -12.25 7.84 -6.08
CA GLU A 104 -12.59 8.37 -4.75
C GLU A 104 -12.01 7.54 -3.59
N CYS A 105 -12.06 6.20 -3.67
CA CYS A 105 -11.69 5.30 -2.57
C CYS A 105 -10.63 4.26 -2.93
N GLY A 106 -10.25 4.16 -4.21
CA GLY A 106 -9.23 3.23 -4.68
C GLY A 106 -7.81 3.56 -4.19
N PHE A 107 -6.86 2.79 -4.68
CA PHE A 107 -5.44 3.06 -4.47
C PHE A 107 -5.01 4.32 -5.25
N SER A 108 -3.91 4.96 -4.84
CA SER A 108 -3.21 5.88 -5.75
C SER A 108 -2.72 5.10 -6.97
N ASN A 109 -2.39 5.78 -8.07
CA ASN A 109 -1.85 5.08 -9.25
C ASN A 109 -0.57 4.30 -8.91
N GLU A 110 0.30 4.92 -8.10
CA GLU A 110 1.54 4.33 -7.61
C GLU A 110 1.30 3.09 -6.74
N ASP A 111 0.27 3.12 -5.88
CA ASP A 111 -0.06 1.97 -5.04
C ASP A 111 -0.83 0.91 -5.82
N TRP A 112 -1.63 1.30 -6.81
CA TRP A 112 -2.30 0.40 -7.73
C TRP A 112 -1.30 -0.38 -8.58
N GLU A 113 -0.22 0.24 -9.05
CA GLU A 113 0.85 -0.48 -9.76
C GLU A 113 1.48 -1.59 -8.92
N LYS A 114 1.51 -1.44 -7.58
CA LYS A 114 2.05 -2.44 -6.66
C LYS A 114 1.10 -3.60 -6.40
N VAL A 115 -0.22 -3.34 -6.27
CA VAL A 115 -1.21 -4.37 -5.86
C VAL A 115 -2.12 -4.86 -6.97
N GLY A 116 -2.30 -4.07 -8.02
CA GLY A 116 -3.23 -4.32 -9.14
C GLY A 116 -3.05 -5.71 -9.75
N PRO A 117 -1.83 -6.14 -10.13
CA PRO A 117 -1.62 -7.46 -10.73
C PRO A 117 -2.05 -8.63 -9.83
N GLU A 118 -1.85 -8.53 -8.51
CA GLU A 118 -2.26 -9.56 -7.56
C GLU A 118 -3.78 -9.57 -7.37
N ILE A 119 -4.39 -8.38 -7.25
CA ILE A 119 -5.84 -8.22 -7.12
C ILE A 119 -6.55 -8.78 -8.36
N GLU A 120 -6.07 -8.46 -9.57
CA GLU A 120 -6.63 -8.96 -10.83
C GLU A 120 -6.56 -10.49 -10.88
N ARG A 121 -5.39 -11.08 -10.63
CA ARG A 121 -5.21 -12.55 -10.57
C ARG A 121 -6.16 -13.19 -9.57
N ASN A 122 -6.28 -12.63 -8.37
CA ASN A 122 -7.17 -13.17 -7.34
C ASN A 122 -8.64 -13.09 -7.77
N THR A 123 -9.03 -11.97 -8.39
CA THR A 123 -10.39 -11.76 -8.90
C THR A 123 -10.75 -12.76 -9.99
N GLU A 124 -9.82 -13.05 -10.90
CA GLU A 124 -9.99 -14.10 -11.92
C GLU A 124 -10.19 -15.49 -11.29
N ILE A 125 -9.36 -15.84 -10.30
CA ILE A 125 -9.47 -17.12 -9.57
C ILE A 125 -10.85 -17.22 -8.88
N PHE A 126 -11.30 -16.16 -8.21
CA PHE A 126 -12.62 -16.12 -7.57
C PHE A 126 -13.76 -16.24 -8.58
N ALA A 127 -13.67 -15.54 -9.72
CA ALA A 127 -14.66 -15.61 -10.78
C ALA A 127 -14.77 -17.03 -11.35
N GLU A 128 -13.64 -17.68 -11.62
CA GLU A 128 -13.60 -19.05 -12.13
C GLU A 128 -14.15 -20.07 -11.12
N ASN A 129 -13.78 -19.94 -9.84
CA ASN A 129 -14.34 -20.79 -8.78
C ASN A 129 -15.86 -20.61 -8.64
N THR A 130 -16.35 -19.37 -8.70
CA THR A 130 -17.79 -19.08 -8.65
C THR A 130 -18.53 -19.70 -9.85
N ARG A 131 -17.96 -19.59 -11.06
CA ARG A 131 -18.49 -20.25 -12.27
C ARG A 131 -18.55 -21.77 -12.10
N ARG A 132 -17.49 -22.39 -11.57
CA ARG A 132 -17.45 -23.83 -11.31
C ARG A 132 -18.50 -24.28 -10.30
N ILE A 133 -18.67 -23.56 -9.20
CA ILE A 133 -19.70 -23.85 -8.17
C ILE A 133 -21.11 -23.76 -8.77
N ARG A 134 -21.41 -22.69 -9.52
CA ARG A 134 -22.70 -22.54 -10.21
C ARG A 134 -22.97 -23.67 -11.19
N ARG A 135 -21.98 -24.08 -12.00
CA ARG A 135 -22.11 -25.21 -12.93
C ARG A 135 -22.40 -26.53 -12.19
N ARG A 136 -21.74 -26.80 -11.06
CA ARG A 136 -22.00 -28.00 -10.24
C ARG A 136 -23.40 -27.98 -9.62
N SER A 137 -23.84 -26.84 -9.10
CA SER A 137 -25.18 -26.67 -8.53
C SER A 137 -26.29 -26.92 -9.55
N LEU A 138 -26.16 -26.36 -10.77
CA LEU A 138 -27.12 -26.58 -11.85
C LEU A 138 -27.16 -28.05 -12.30
N ARG A 139 -26.00 -28.71 -12.40
CA ARG A 139 -25.91 -30.13 -12.78
C ARG A 139 -26.55 -31.07 -11.75
N ASN A 140 -26.43 -30.75 -10.46
CA ASN A 140 -27.05 -31.53 -9.37
C ASN A 140 -28.57 -31.32 -9.25
N ARG A 141 -29.14 -30.29 -9.90
CA ARG A 141 -30.59 -30.03 -9.89
C ARG A 141 -31.32 -30.83 -10.98
N GLY A 142 -30.65 -31.15 -12.09
CA GLY A 142 -31.20 -31.98 -13.17
C GLY A 142 -31.26 -33.47 -12.87
N SER A 143 -30.54 -33.95 -11.85
CA SER A 143 -30.49 -35.38 -11.48
C SER A 143 -31.48 -35.79 -10.38
N ARG A 144 -32.38 -34.88 -9.95
CA ARG A 144 -33.40 -35.14 -8.90
C ARG A 144 -34.84 -35.22 -9.41
N GLY A 145 -35.07 -35.09 -10.72
CA GLY A 145 -36.36 -35.33 -11.35
C GLY A 145 -36.34 -36.68 -12.06
N HIS A 146 -36.76 -37.72 -11.35
CA HIS A 146 -37.26 -38.97 -11.93
C HIS A 146 -38.76 -38.84 -12.17
#